data_AF-E6R5C7-F1
#
_entry.id   AF-E6R5C7-F1
#
_cell.length_a   1.000
_cell.length_b   1.000
_cell.length_c   1.000
_cell.angle_alpha   90.00
_cell.angle_beta   90.00
_cell.angle_gamma   90.00
#
_symmetry.space_group_name_H-M   'P 1'
#
loop_
_entity.id
_entity.type
_entity.pdbx_description
1 polymer ?
#
loop_
_entity_poly.entity_id
_entity_poly.type
_entity_poly.pdbx_seq_one_letter_code
_entity_poly.pdbx_strand_id
1 'polypeptide(L)'
;MFKKRHSGRQCLAAWWWRQACPDGTAIRWHTSYCSSGLAAVVQVRPNLCFMYHLTPYADTLGSARDCLLPMGITSENVAKDYGITREEQDVFAAKSYAKAAQAQKEGKFKSEIVPIRVNWKDPTTQQVKEIIVDADDGIREGVTAESLSKLKPAFSKEGSTHAGNASQVSDGAAAVLIVRRSIAQKLGLPVLGNIGPAFAIPKVLEMAGLKKEDVDFYEINEAFASQAVMSIKHVGLLFEIVNPIGGAIAFGHPLGCTGARQLATAFAEAERENKKVFVSSMCIGTGMGRESWNRQ
;
A
#
# COMPACT_ATOMS: atom_id res chain seq x y z
N MET A 1 13.84 27.50 2.92
CA MET A 1 13.75 26.75 4.19
C MET A 1 12.85 25.54 4.01
N PHE A 2 13.40 24.34 3.89
CA PHE A 2 12.60 23.09 3.95
C PHE A 2 12.21 22.83 5.41
N LYS A 3 10.93 23.05 5.78
CA LYS A 3 10.43 22.63 7.10
C LYS A 3 10.19 21.11 7.07
N LYS A 4 10.97 20.34 7.83
CA LYS A 4 10.65 18.92 8.09
C LYS A 4 9.32 18.85 8.84
N ARG A 5 8.34 18.12 8.30
CA ARG A 5 7.04 17.86 8.94
C ARG A 5 6.75 16.36 8.86
N HIS A 6 6.24 15.79 9.94
CA HIS A 6 5.83 14.39 10.01
C HIS A 6 4.30 14.33 9.93
N SER A 7 3.75 13.39 9.16
CA SER A 7 2.31 13.14 9.03
C SER A 7 1.97 11.73 9.49
N GLY A 8 0.91 11.60 10.30
CA GLY A 8 0.37 10.32 10.75
C GLY A 8 -1.01 10.08 10.15
N ARG A 9 -1.11 9.21 9.14
CA ARG A 9 -2.39 8.73 8.56
C ARG A 9 -2.35 7.21 8.32
N GLN A 10 -1.79 6.47 9.27
CA GLN A 10 -1.67 5.01 9.20
C GLN A 10 -1.00 4.59 7.87
N CYS A 11 -1.62 3.66 7.13
CA CYS A 11 -1.12 3.16 5.85
C CYS A 11 -0.94 4.27 4.78
N LEU A 12 -1.62 5.41 4.91
CA LEU A 12 -1.59 6.51 3.95
C LEU A 12 -0.61 7.65 4.33
N ALA A 13 0.32 7.42 5.27
CA ALA A 13 1.24 8.47 5.73
C ALA A 13 2.00 9.17 4.58
N ALA A 14 2.36 8.44 3.52
CA ALA A 14 3.03 8.98 2.33
C ALA A 14 2.21 9.96 1.49
N TRP A 15 0.88 9.89 1.52
CA TRP A 15 0.04 10.74 0.67
C TRP A 15 -0.34 12.07 1.32
N TRP A 16 0.00 12.27 2.59
CA TRP A 16 -0.46 13.44 3.33
C TRP A 16 0.66 14.42 3.64
N TRP A 17 0.83 15.39 2.74
CA TRP A 17 1.60 16.60 3.02
C TRP A 17 0.65 17.71 3.48
N ARG A 18 0.52 17.90 4.81
CA ARG A 18 -0.25 19.03 5.37
C ARG A 18 0.63 20.28 5.47
N GLN A 19 0.49 21.21 4.53
CA GLN A 19 0.72 22.62 4.84
C GLN A 19 -0.64 23.27 5.07
N ALA A 20 -0.97 23.46 6.35
CA ALA A 20 -2.04 24.32 6.89
C ALA A 20 -3.03 24.89 5.86
N CYS A 21 -4.11 24.18 5.60
CA CYS A 21 -5.37 24.77 5.14
C CYS A 21 -6.48 24.25 6.08
N PRO A 22 -7.39 25.12 6.58
CA PRO A 22 -8.41 24.74 7.57
C PRO A 22 -9.50 23.78 7.05
N ASP A 23 -9.55 23.50 5.75
CA ASP A 23 -10.71 22.95 5.04
C ASP A 23 -10.58 21.47 4.64
N GLY A 24 -9.54 20.76 5.09
CA GLY A 24 -9.52 19.29 5.01
C GLY A 24 -9.44 18.66 3.62
N THR A 25 -9.26 19.44 2.54
CA THR A 25 -9.12 18.89 1.18
C THR A 25 -7.69 18.36 0.92
N ALA A 26 -7.59 17.14 0.39
CA ALA A 26 -6.34 16.53 -0.03
C ALA A 26 -5.68 17.34 -1.16
N ILE A 27 -4.40 17.66 -0.99
CA ILE A 27 -3.44 18.16 -2.00
C ILE A 27 -4.03 19.19 -3.00
N ARG A 28 -4.18 20.45 -2.57
CA ARG A 28 -4.29 21.59 -3.49
C ARG A 28 -2.90 22.20 -3.75
N TRP A 29 -2.18 21.74 -4.78
CA TRP A 29 -0.98 22.46 -5.30
C TRP A 29 -1.35 23.71 -6.14
N HIS A 30 -2.64 23.95 -6.37
CA HIS A 30 -3.12 25.13 -7.11
C HIS A 30 -2.99 26.43 -6.32
N THR A 31 -2.82 26.38 -5.01
CA THR A 31 -2.47 27.54 -4.19
C THR A 31 -0.96 27.72 -4.18
N SER A 32 -0.48 28.93 -4.46
CA SER A 32 0.91 29.39 -4.72
C SER A 32 1.96 29.17 -3.61
N TYR A 33 1.77 28.21 -2.70
CA TYR A 33 2.55 28.09 -1.46
C TYR A 33 3.83 27.25 -1.55
N CYS A 34 4.03 26.42 -2.60
CA CYS A 34 5.27 25.67 -2.77
C CYS A 34 5.52 25.29 -4.24
N SER A 35 6.77 25.43 -4.71
CA SER A 35 7.19 25.16 -6.10
C SER A 35 7.75 23.74 -6.31
N SER A 36 8.17 23.07 -5.24
CA SER A 36 8.78 21.73 -5.22
C SER A 36 8.64 21.09 -3.83
N GLY A 37 8.38 19.78 -3.75
CA GLY A 37 8.33 19.03 -2.50
C GLY A 37 8.83 17.59 -2.67
N LEU A 38 9.61 17.11 -1.71
CA LEU A 38 10.00 15.70 -1.62
C LEU A 38 9.07 15.02 -0.61
N ALA A 39 8.23 14.09 -1.06
CA ALA A 39 7.48 13.21 -0.18
C ALA A 39 8.32 11.94 0.04
N ALA A 40 9.02 11.85 1.16
CA ALA A 40 9.77 10.67 1.56
C ALA A 40 9.16 10.10 2.84
N VAL A 41 8.87 8.80 2.85
CA VAL A 41 8.45 8.08 4.06
C VAL A 41 9.36 6.90 4.30
N VAL A 42 9.89 6.87 5.51
CA VAL A 42 10.78 5.82 6.02
C VAL A 42 10.02 5.12 7.15
N GLN A 43 9.91 3.80 7.08
CA GLN A 43 9.38 2.97 8.17
C GLN A 43 10.42 1.89 8.51
N VAL A 44 10.89 1.92 9.76
CA VAL A 44 11.88 0.96 10.30
C VAL A 44 11.28 0.38 11.58
N ARG A 45 11.05 -0.95 11.65
CA ARG A 45 10.37 -1.65 12.75
C ARG A 45 11.18 -2.75 13.45
N PRO A 46 12.44 -2.53 13.87
CA PRO A 46 13.08 -3.51 14.74
C PRO A 46 12.39 -3.64 16.12
N ASN A 47 11.63 -2.64 16.60
CA ASN A 47 11.04 -2.64 17.98
C ASN A 47 9.66 -1.94 18.14
N LEU A 48 8.88 -1.70 17.08
CA LEU A 48 7.60 -0.98 17.22
C LEU A 48 6.48 -1.94 17.69
N CYS A 49 6.13 -1.88 18.97
CA CYS A 49 4.96 -2.56 19.55
C CYS A 49 3.72 -1.66 19.44
N PHE A 50 2.60 -2.18 18.91
CA PHE A 50 1.31 -1.46 18.92
C PHE A 50 0.71 -1.51 20.33
N MET A 51 1.13 -0.59 21.19
CA MET A 51 0.51 -0.38 22.50
C MET A 51 -0.56 0.70 22.40
N TYR A 52 -1.79 0.35 22.79
CA TYR A 52 -2.88 1.30 22.92
C TYR A 52 -2.82 1.97 24.30
N HIS A 53 -2.95 3.29 24.35
CA HIS A 53 -3.34 4.01 25.57
C HIS A 53 -4.82 4.33 25.47
N LEU A 54 -5.62 3.62 26.24
CA LEU A 54 -7.08 3.76 26.26
C LEU A 54 -7.46 4.89 27.20
N THR A 55 -8.26 5.85 26.71
CA THR A 55 -9.00 6.74 27.58
C THR A 55 -10.33 6.05 27.93
N PRO A 56 -10.81 6.12 29.19
CA PRO A 56 -12.09 5.50 29.60
C PRO A 56 -13.30 5.98 28.79
N TYR A 57 -13.15 7.10 28.08
CA TYR A 57 -14.19 7.70 27.25
C TYR A 57 -14.41 6.95 25.92
N ALA A 58 -13.40 6.23 25.41
CA ALA A 58 -13.50 5.54 24.12
C ALA A 58 -14.56 4.42 24.11
N ASP A 59 -14.87 3.83 25.26
CA ASP A 59 -15.88 2.77 25.40
C ASP A 59 -17.33 3.28 25.28
N THR A 60 -17.54 4.60 25.40
CA THR A 60 -18.88 5.20 25.37
C THR A 60 -19.40 5.51 23.97
N LEU A 61 -18.53 5.48 22.96
CA LEU A 61 -18.85 5.78 21.56
C LEU A 61 -18.51 4.58 20.69
N GLY A 62 -19.53 3.94 20.09
CA GLY A 62 -19.36 2.73 19.28
C GLY A 62 -18.32 2.87 18.16
N SER A 63 -18.32 4.01 17.46
CA SER A 63 -17.32 4.30 16.41
C SER A 63 -15.91 4.53 16.95
N ALA A 64 -15.75 5.05 18.16
CA ALA A 64 -14.44 5.20 18.80
C ALA A 64 -13.88 3.84 19.23
N ARG A 65 -14.74 2.95 19.72
CA ARG A 65 -14.40 1.57 20.04
C ARG A 65 -13.98 0.76 18.81
N ASP A 66 -14.65 0.95 17.68
CA ASP A 66 -14.31 0.30 16.42
C ASP A 66 -12.89 0.65 15.92
N CYS A 67 -12.39 1.85 16.23
CA CYS A 67 -11.02 2.27 15.90
C CYS A 67 -9.93 1.47 16.63
N LEU A 68 -10.29 0.73 17.69
CA LEU A 68 -9.38 -0.10 18.48
C LEU A 68 -9.31 -1.55 17.99
N LEU A 69 -10.17 -1.94 17.04
CA LEU A 69 -10.18 -3.30 16.51
C LEU A 69 -8.86 -3.62 15.81
N PRO A 70 -8.21 -4.77 16.11
CA PRO A 70 -7.06 -5.22 15.35
C PRO A 70 -7.40 -5.32 13.86
N MET A 71 -6.51 -4.86 12.99
CA MET A 71 -6.78 -4.86 11.55
C MET A 71 -7.08 -6.27 11.00
N GLY A 72 -6.47 -7.32 11.56
CA GLY A 72 -6.81 -8.69 11.23
C GLY A 72 -8.25 -9.09 11.56
N ILE A 73 -8.84 -8.56 12.64
CA ILE A 73 -10.26 -8.77 12.95
C ILE A 73 -11.15 -8.02 11.96
N THR A 74 -10.73 -6.82 11.54
CA THR A 74 -11.47 -6.10 10.47
C THR A 74 -11.42 -6.85 9.14
N SER A 75 -10.33 -7.57 8.84
CA SER A 75 -10.23 -8.48 7.70
C SER A 75 -11.25 -9.62 7.78
N GLU A 76 -11.38 -10.28 8.94
CA GLU A 76 -12.38 -11.33 9.14
C GLU A 76 -13.81 -10.79 9.01
N ASN A 77 -14.08 -9.60 9.53
CA ASN A 77 -15.38 -8.94 9.38
C ASN A 77 -15.69 -8.67 7.90
N VAL A 78 -14.73 -8.17 7.12
CA VAL A 78 -14.90 -7.96 5.68
C VAL A 78 -15.15 -9.29 4.96
N ALA A 79 -14.38 -10.34 5.28
CA ALA A 79 -14.56 -11.65 4.66
C ALA A 79 -15.97 -12.20 4.94
N LYS A 80 -16.45 -12.09 6.17
CA LYS A 80 -17.77 -12.54 6.59
C LYS A 80 -18.90 -11.70 5.96
N ASP A 81 -18.83 -10.38 6.06
CA ASP A 81 -19.90 -9.48 5.67
C ASP A 81 -20.11 -9.45 4.14
N TYR A 82 -19.04 -9.65 3.37
CA TYR A 82 -19.05 -9.61 1.90
C TYR A 82 -18.91 -11.00 1.26
N GLY A 83 -18.93 -12.08 2.06
CA GLY A 83 -18.87 -13.45 1.57
C GLY A 83 -17.59 -13.78 0.79
N ILE A 84 -16.44 -13.21 1.20
CA ILE A 84 -15.14 -13.49 0.57
C ILE A 84 -14.60 -14.80 1.15
N THR A 85 -14.59 -15.85 0.34
CA THR A 85 -14.23 -17.18 0.83
C THR A 85 -12.73 -17.29 1.11
N ARG A 86 -12.35 -18.28 1.94
CA ARG A 86 -10.94 -18.62 2.18
C ARG A 86 -10.22 -18.94 0.87
N GLU A 87 -10.87 -19.70 -0.01
CA GLU A 87 -10.32 -20.08 -1.31
C GLU A 87 -10.02 -18.86 -2.17
N GLU A 88 -10.94 -17.87 -2.23
CA GLU A 88 -10.72 -16.64 -2.98
C GLU A 88 -9.53 -15.83 -2.44
N GLN A 89 -9.39 -15.77 -1.11
CA GLN A 89 -8.26 -15.12 -0.46
C GLN A 89 -6.94 -15.80 -0.80
N ASP A 90 -6.90 -17.14 -0.76
CA ASP A 90 -5.69 -17.93 -0.99
C ASP A 90 -5.29 -17.93 -2.47
N VAL A 91 -6.27 -17.99 -3.39
CA VAL A 91 -6.02 -17.84 -4.84
C VAL A 91 -5.45 -16.45 -5.15
N PHE A 92 -6.02 -15.40 -4.54
CA PHE A 92 -5.51 -14.04 -4.71
C PHE A 92 -4.07 -13.89 -4.20
N ALA A 93 -3.80 -14.42 -3.01
CA ALA A 93 -2.47 -14.40 -2.41
C ALA A 93 -1.43 -15.19 -3.22
N ALA A 94 -1.77 -16.39 -3.68
CA ALA A 94 -0.89 -17.20 -4.54
C ALA A 94 -0.55 -16.46 -5.85
N LYS A 95 -1.51 -15.78 -6.46
CA LYS A 95 -1.26 -14.93 -7.64
C LYS A 95 -0.33 -13.76 -7.31
N SER A 96 -0.47 -13.11 -6.16
CA SER A 96 0.44 -12.03 -5.74
C SER A 96 1.89 -12.54 -5.63
N TYR A 97 2.12 -13.67 -4.96
CA TYR A 97 3.44 -14.31 -4.87
C TYR A 97 3.99 -14.70 -6.25
N ALA A 98 3.19 -15.32 -7.11
CA ALA A 98 3.60 -15.74 -8.44
C ALA A 98 4.04 -14.55 -9.32
N LYS A 99 3.23 -13.47 -9.35
CA LYS A 99 3.55 -12.25 -10.09
C LYS A 99 4.82 -11.58 -9.57
N ALA A 100 4.97 -11.45 -8.25
CA ALA A 100 6.16 -10.85 -7.64
C ALA A 100 7.43 -11.68 -7.88
N ALA A 101 7.34 -13.01 -7.76
CA ALA A 101 8.45 -13.91 -8.05
C ALA A 101 8.90 -13.80 -9.51
N GLN A 102 7.95 -13.75 -10.44
CA GLN A 102 8.27 -13.56 -11.86
C GLN A 102 8.91 -12.19 -12.12
N ALA A 103 8.33 -11.11 -11.56
CA ALA A 103 8.84 -9.75 -11.73
C ALA A 103 10.26 -9.59 -11.15
N GLN A 104 10.56 -10.21 -10.02
CA GLN A 104 11.90 -10.20 -9.42
C GLN A 104 12.90 -10.96 -10.29
N LYS A 105 12.54 -12.15 -10.83
CA LYS A 105 13.39 -12.91 -11.76
C LYS A 105 13.68 -12.15 -13.04
N GLU A 106 12.69 -11.45 -13.57
CA GLU A 106 12.82 -10.59 -14.76
C GLU A 106 13.58 -9.28 -14.47
N GLY A 107 13.88 -8.99 -13.20
CA GLY A 107 14.58 -7.77 -12.80
C GLY A 107 13.74 -6.50 -12.91
N LYS A 108 12.40 -6.60 -12.88
CA LYS A 108 11.48 -5.46 -13.04
C LYS A 108 11.62 -4.42 -11.93
N PHE A 109 12.02 -4.83 -10.73
CA PHE A 109 12.22 -3.94 -9.57
C PHE A 109 13.58 -3.21 -9.58
N LYS A 110 14.52 -3.54 -10.49
CA LYS A 110 15.86 -2.95 -10.48
C LYS A 110 15.88 -1.44 -10.71
N SER A 111 14.88 -0.91 -11.40
CA SER A 111 14.77 0.52 -11.70
C SER A 111 14.22 1.35 -10.53
N GLU A 112 13.49 0.73 -9.60
CA GLU A 112 12.87 1.39 -8.45
C GLU A 112 13.60 1.14 -7.12
N ILE A 113 14.29 0.00 -6.98
CA ILE A 113 15.05 -0.34 -5.77
C ILE A 113 16.40 0.36 -5.78
N VAL A 114 16.68 1.06 -4.67
CA VAL A 114 18.01 1.60 -4.37
C VAL A 114 18.72 0.63 -3.44
N PRO A 115 19.83 -0.02 -3.87
CA PRO A 115 20.58 -0.93 -3.01
C PRO A 115 21.10 -0.25 -1.74
N ILE A 116 20.89 -0.87 -0.58
CA ILE A 116 21.36 -0.36 0.70
C ILE A 116 22.44 -1.28 1.29
N ARG A 117 23.52 -0.68 1.80
CA ARG A 117 24.54 -1.40 2.57
C ARG A 117 24.13 -1.40 4.04
N VAL A 118 24.06 -2.58 4.64
CA VAL A 118 23.64 -2.74 6.04
C VAL A 118 24.55 -3.73 6.76
N ASN A 119 24.72 -3.51 8.06
CA ASN A 119 25.33 -4.48 8.96
C ASN A 119 24.25 -5.48 9.40
N TRP A 120 24.30 -6.68 8.85
CA TRP A 120 23.38 -7.76 9.20
C TRP A 120 24.01 -8.69 10.23
N LYS A 121 23.29 -8.94 11.32
CA LYS A 121 23.69 -9.88 12.36
C LYS A 121 23.05 -11.23 12.08
N ASP A 122 23.89 -12.25 11.87
CA ASP A 122 23.43 -13.61 11.66
C ASP A 122 22.70 -14.12 12.93
N PRO A 123 21.45 -14.59 12.83
CA PRO A 123 20.70 -15.03 13.99
C PRO A 123 21.29 -16.28 14.64
N THR A 124 22.00 -17.12 13.87
CA THR A 124 22.58 -18.38 14.33
C THR A 124 23.99 -18.17 14.87
N THR A 125 24.86 -17.52 14.10
CA THR A 125 26.29 -17.37 14.47
C THR A 125 26.56 -16.12 15.31
N GLN A 126 25.60 -15.20 15.42
CA GLN A 126 25.71 -13.89 16.07
C GLN A 126 26.78 -12.96 15.46
N GLN A 127 27.40 -13.36 14.34
CA GLN A 127 28.39 -12.56 13.62
C GLN A 127 27.72 -11.44 12.85
N VAL A 128 28.36 -10.27 12.84
CA VAL A 128 27.94 -9.13 12.03
C VAL A 128 28.70 -9.14 10.72
N LYS A 129 27.98 -9.14 9.60
CA LYS A 129 28.54 -9.03 8.26
C LYS A 129 27.89 -7.86 7.52
N GLU A 130 28.67 -7.14 6.73
CA GLU A 130 28.13 -6.16 5.80
C GLU A 130 27.50 -6.89 4.61
N ILE A 131 26.24 -6.57 4.30
CA ILE A 131 25.54 -7.08 3.12
C ILE A 131 24.96 -5.92 2.32
N ILE A 132 24.72 -6.18 1.04
CA ILE A 132 23.91 -5.31 0.17
C ILE A 132 22.52 -5.92 0.11
N VAL A 133 21.50 -5.12 0.42
CA VAL A 133 20.09 -5.47 0.23
C VAL A 133 19.61 -4.73 -1.01
N ASP A 134 19.36 -5.48 -2.08
CA ASP A 134 19.00 -4.98 -3.42
C ASP A 134 17.77 -5.70 -4.04
N ALA A 135 17.09 -6.53 -3.25
CA ALA A 135 15.91 -7.29 -3.65
C ALA A 135 14.95 -7.46 -2.47
N ASP A 136 13.67 -7.70 -2.76
CA ASP A 136 12.66 -7.96 -1.75
C ASP A 136 12.82 -9.38 -1.18
N ASP A 137 13.02 -9.48 0.13
CA ASP A 137 13.28 -10.75 0.84
C ASP A 137 12.01 -11.51 1.25
N GLY A 138 10.85 -10.86 1.14
CA GLY A 138 9.54 -11.41 1.45
C GLY A 138 8.99 -12.35 0.38
N ILE A 139 9.50 -12.24 -0.86
CA ILE A 139 8.98 -13.01 -2.00
C ILE A 139 9.31 -14.49 -1.81
N ARG A 140 8.28 -15.35 -1.96
CA ARG A 140 8.39 -16.81 -1.85
C ARG A 140 7.96 -17.45 -3.17
N GLU A 141 8.83 -18.27 -3.74
CA GLU A 141 8.52 -19.04 -4.96
C GLU A 141 7.67 -20.27 -4.65
N GLY A 142 6.86 -20.71 -5.62
CA GLY A 142 6.09 -21.95 -5.52
C GLY A 142 4.92 -21.91 -4.53
N VAL A 143 4.52 -20.72 -4.06
CA VAL A 143 3.32 -20.57 -3.23
C VAL A 143 2.07 -20.84 -4.09
N THR A 144 1.28 -21.83 -3.69
CA THR A 144 0.01 -22.21 -4.33
C THR A 144 -1.17 -22.06 -3.37
N ALA A 145 -2.39 -21.97 -3.90
CA ALA A 145 -3.60 -21.92 -3.06
C ALA A 145 -3.71 -23.15 -2.13
N GLU A 146 -3.31 -24.33 -2.61
CA GLU A 146 -3.30 -25.57 -1.82
C GLU A 146 -2.24 -25.56 -0.72
N SER A 147 -1.12 -24.87 -0.93
CA SER A 147 -0.12 -24.69 0.13
C SER A 147 -0.62 -23.72 1.19
N LEU A 148 -1.33 -22.67 0.78
CA LEU A 148 -1.88 -21.63 1.65
C LEU A 148 -3.07 -22.13 2.48
N SER A 149 -3.91 -23.01 1.92
CA SER A 149 -5.09 -23.55 2.61
C SER A 149 -4.74 -24.35 3.88
N LYS A 150 -3.50 -24.84 3.98
CA LYS A 150 -2.98 -25.57 5.15
C LYS A 150 -2.63 -24.65 6.32
N LEU A 151 -2.53 -23.34 6.10
CA LEU A 151 -2.18 -22.39 7.14
C LEU A 151 -3.35 -22.15 8.09
N LYS A 152 -3.02 -22.11 9.38
CA LYS A 152 -3.99 -21.84 10.45
C LYS A 152 -4.40 -20.36 10.43
N PRO A 153 -5.69 -20.05 10.67
CA PRO A 153 -6.14 -18.69 10.87
C PRO A 153 -5.34 -17.95 11.96
N ALA A 154 -5.08 -16.66 11.75
CA ALA A 154 -4.23 -15.86 12.64
C ALA A 154 -5.01 -15.07 13.69
N PHE A 155 -6.29 -14.76 13.45
CA PHE A 155 -7.04 -13.80 14.27
C PHE A 155 -8.32 -14.36 14.91
N SER A 156 -8.91 -15.41 14.33
CA SER A 156 -10.09 -16.11 14.87
C SER A 156 -9.95 -17.60 14.61
N LYS A 157 -10.45 -18.46 15.50
CA LYS A 157 -10.35 -19.93 15.34
C LYS A 157 -11.02 -20.41 14.07
N GLU A 158 -12.17 -19.84 13.75
CA GLU A 158 -12.97 -20.11 12.55
C GLU A 158 -12.71 -19.08 11.44
N GLY A 159 -11.63 -18.30 11.57
CA GLY A 159 -11.26 -17.25 10.62
C GLY A 159 -10.77 -17.78 9.29
N SER A 160 -10.67 -16.87 8.33
CA SER A 160 -10.14 -17.11 6.98
C SER A 160 -8.81 -16.39 6.73
N THR A 161 -8.46 -15.41 7.56
CA THR A 161 -7.23 -14.63 7.44
C THR A 161 -6.08 -15.35 8.14
N HIS A 162 -4.96 -15.52 7.45
CA HIS A 162 -3.72 -16.10 7.98
C HIS A 162 -2.48 -15.42 7.39
N ALA A 163 -1.29 -15.81 7.86
CA ALA A 163 -0.02 -15.18 7.48
C ALA A 163 0.32 -15.24 5.98
N GLY A 164 -0.33 -16.13 5.22
CA GLY A 164 -0.07 -16.31 3.79
C GLY A 164 -1.00 -15.49 2.89
N ASN A 165 -2.17 -15.07 3.39
CA ASN A 165 -3.12 -14.21 2.68
C ASN A 165 -3.26 -12.82 3.32
N ALA A 166 -2.31 -12.46 4.19
CA ALA A 166 -2.12 -11.15 4.78
C ALA A 166 -0.76 -10.57 4.36
N SER A 167 -0.65 -9.24 4.34
CA SER A 167 0.64 -8.60 4.06
C SER A 167 1.68 -8.91 5.11
N GLN A 168 2.92 -9.06 4.69
CA GLN A 168 4.04 -9.25 5.60
C GLN A 168 4.34 -7.98 6.38
N VAL A 169 4.73 -8.17 7.65
CA VAL A 169 5.29 -7.10 8.47
C VAL A 169 6.69 -6.82 7.96
N SER A 170 6.87 -5.68 7.29
CA SER A 170 8.12 -5.36 6.60
C SER A 170 8.68 -4.01 7.01
N ASP A 171 9.97 -3.86 6.75
CA ASP A 171 10.74 -2.63 6.87
C ASP A 171 11.06 -2.07 5.48
N GLY A 172 11.01 -0.75 5.33
CA GLY A 172 11.27 -0.15 4.04
C GLY A 172 11.07 1.37 4.01
N ALA A 173 11.66 2.00 3.00
CA ALA A 173 11.54 3.42 2.74
C ALA A 173 11.32 3.68 1.25
N ALA A 174 10.52 4.69 0.94
CA ALA A 174 10.29 5.13 -0.43
C ALA A 174 10.17 6.66 -0.47
N ALA A 175 10.58 7.24 -1.59
CA ALA A 175 10.54 8.68 -1.80
C ALA A 175 10.08 9.02 -3.22
N VAL A 176 9.22 10.04 -3.32
CA VAL A 176 8.74 10.59 -4.58
C VAL A 176 9.01 12.09 -4.59
N LEU A 177 9.71 12.56 -5.62
CA LEU A 177 9.92 13.98 -5.86
C LEU A 177 8.77 14.53 -6.70
N ILE A 178 8.00 15.47 -6.13
CA ILE A 178 6.90 16.13 -6.81
C ILE A 178 7.25 17.59 -6.99
N VAL A 179 7.20 18.06 -8.24
CA VAL A 179 7.48 19.45 -8.58
C VAL A 179 6.39 20.00 -9.48
N ARG A 180 6.16 21.32 -9.44
CA ARG A 180 5.28 21.95 -10.42
C ARG A 180 5.86 21.74 -11.83
N ARG A 181 5.02 21.42 -12.81
CA ARG A 181 5.44 21.20 -14.21
C ARG A 181 6.33 22.31 -14.76
N SER A 182 6.01 23.57 -14.48
CA SER A 182 6.82 24.73 -14.91
C SER A 182 8.22 24.75 -14.29
N ILE A 183 8.39 24.20 -13.08
CA ILE A 183 9.68 24.08 -12.41
C ILE A 183 10.48 22.92 -12.99
N ALA A 184 9.84 21.77 -13.24
CA ALA A 184 10.49 20.65 -13.94
C ALA A 184 11.04 21.11 -15.29
N GLN A 185 10.22 21.82 -16.08
CA GLN A 185 10.63 22.38 -17.38
C GLN A 185 11.79 23.39 -17.23
N LYS A 186 11.70 24.32 -16.27
CA LYS A 186 12.76 25.31 -16.02
C LYS A 186 14.09 24.66 -15.63
N LEU A 187 14.04 23.55 -14.88
CA LEU A 187 15.22 22.84 -14.39
C LEU A 187 15.68 21.71 -15.33
N GLY A 188 14.99 21.47 -16.45
CA GLY A 188 15.29 20.36 -17.35
C GLY A 188 15.11 18.98 -16.72
N LEU A 189 14.24 18.85 -15.71
CA LEU A 189 14.00 17.57 -15.02
C LEU A 189 13.07 16.68 -15.84
N PRO A 190 13.35 15.36 -15.98
CA PRO A 190 12.43 14.43 -16.60
C PRO A 190 11.13 14.32 -15.79
N VAL A 191 10.00 14.22 -16.49
CA VAL A 191 8.67 14.08 -15.88
C VAL A 191 8.19 12.66 -16.09
N LEU A 192 8.18 11.85 -15.03
CA LEU A 192 7.71 10.46 -15.06
C LEU A 192 6.18 10.37 -15.19
N GLY A 193 5.47 11.39 -14.71
CA GLY A 193 4.04 11.55 -14.97
C GLY A 193 3.39 12.61 -14.09
N ASN A 194 2.05 12.63 -14.10
CA ASN A 194 1.24 13.54 -13.30
C ASN A 194 0.54 12.77 -12.17
N ILE A 195 0.34 13.43 -11.03
CA ILE A 195 -0.37 12.85 -9.88
C ILE A 195 -1.71 13.58 -9.71
N GLY A 196 -2.78 12.80 -9.60
CA GLY A 196 -4.15 13.28 -9.40
C GLY A 196 -4.59 13.37 -7.93
N PRO A 197 -5.87 13.67 -7.68
CA PRO A 197 -6.45 13.74 -6.34
C PRO A 197 -6.32 12.43 -5.55
N ALA A 198 -6.14 12.51 -4.23
CA ALA A 198 -6.03 11.34 -3.35
C ALA A 198 -7.40 11.02 -2.70
N PHE A 199 -8.22 10.23 -3.39
CA PHE A 199 -9.53 9.73 -2.94
C PHE A 199 -9.73 8.26 -3.29
N ALA A 200 -10.82 7.65 -2.82
CA ALA A 200 -11.21 6.29 -3.22
C ALA A 200 -11.44 6.19 -4.74
N ILE A 201 -11.26 4.98 -5.31
CA ILE A 201 -11.23 4.74 -6.76
C ILE A 201 -12.40 5.39 -7.52
N PRO A 202 -13.69 5.21 -7.14
CA PRO A 202 -14.79 5.82 -7.88
C PRO A 202 -14.73 7.35 -7.91
N LYS A 203 -14.33 7.96 -6.78
CA LYS A 203 -14.25 9.42 -6.66
C LYS A 203 -13.09 10.01 -7.46
N VAL A 204 -11.93 9.37 -7.45
CA VAL A 204 -10.78 9.87 -8.24
C VAL A 204 -11.04 9.76 -9.74
N LEU A 205 -11.72 8.70 -10.19
CA LEU A 205 -12.12 8.54 -11.59
C LEU A 205 -13.13 9.61 -12.01
N GLU A 206 -14.17 9.85 -11.20
CA GLU A 206 -15.15 10.93 -11.42
C GLU A 206 -14.45 12.30 -11.53
N MET A 207 -13.54 12.62 -10.59
CA MET A 207 -12.80 13.88 -10.58
C MET A 207 -11.84 14.03 -11.76
N ALA A 208 -11.30 12.92 -12.27
CA ALA A 208 -10.43 12.91 -13.44
C ALA A 208 -11.20 12.90 -14.77
N GLY A 209 -12.52 12.73 -14.73
CA GLY A 209 -13.34 12.55 -15.94
C GLY A 209 -13.02 11.25 -16.69
N LEU A 210 -12.58 10.22 -15.96
CA LEU A 210 -12.20 8.92 -16.50
C LEU A 210 -13.20 7.84 -16.08
N LYS A 211 -13.35 6.82 -16.92
CA LYS A 211 -14.01 5.57 -16.58
C LYS A 211 -12.97 4.55 -16.11
N LYS A 212 -13.42 3.48 -15.46
CA LYS A 212 -12.51 2.42 -15.00
C LYS A 212 -11.86 1.68 -16.17
N GLU A 213 -12.52 1.64 -17.32
CA GLU A 213 -12.02 1.04 -18.56
C GLU A 213 -10.90 1.88 -19.21
N ASP A 214 -10.77 3.15 -18.83
CA ASP A 214 -9.69 4.04 -19.31
C ASP A 214 -8.38 3.86 -18.53
N VAL A 215 -8.38 3.03 -17.48
CA VAL A 215 -7.22 2.77 -16.62
C VAL A 215 -6.50 1.50 -17.06
N ASP A 216 -5.22 1.60 -17.37
CA ASP A 216 -4.41 0.49 -17.87
C ASP A 216 -4.14 -0.56 -16.78
N PHE A 217 -3.93 -0.13 -15.53
CA PHE A 217 -3.77 -1.01 -14.37
C PHE A 217 -3.98 -0.30 -13.03
N TYR A 218 -4.16 -1.10 -11.98
CA TYR A 218 -4.39 -0.63 -10.62
C TYR A 218 -3.34 -1.19 -9.66
N GLU A 219 -2.77 -0.33 -8.83
CA GLU A 219 -1.97 -0.69 -7.66
C GLU A 219 -2.86 -0.60 -6.41
N ILE A 220 -3.48 -1.70 -6.01
CA ILE A 220 -4.34 -1.79 -4.83
C ILE A 220 -3.57 -2.48 -3.71
N ASN A 221 -3.38 -1.78 -2.58
CA ASN A 221 -2.64 -2.34 -1.46
C ASN A 221 -3.30 -3.61 -0.91
N GLU A 222 -2.50 -4.65 -0.72
CA GLU A 222 -2.94 -5.97 -0.28
C GLU A 222 -2.69 -6.16 1.22
N ALA A 223 -3.24 -5.27 2.07
CA ALA A 223 -3.07 -5.43 3.52
C ALA A 223 -3.60 -6.79 4.01
N PHE A 224 -4.75 -7.18 3.47
CA PHE A 224 -5.33 -8.52 3.59
C PHE A 224 -6.04 -8.87 2.28
N ALA A 225 -5.98 -10.14 1.88
CA ALA A 225 -6.64 -10.61 0.66
C ALA A 225 -8.16 -10.39 0.72
N SER A 226 -8.78 -10.57 1.89
CA SER A 226 -10.22 -10.31 2.10
C SER A 226 -10.65 -8.91 1.61
N GLN A 227 -9.93 -7.87 2.05
CA GLN A 227 -10.20 -6.49 1.70
C GLN A 227 -9.85 -6.19 0.25
N ALA A 228 -8.72 -6.69 -0.24
CA ALA A 228 -8.30 -6.46 -1.62
C ALA A 228 -9.32 -7.06 -2.60
N VAL A 229 -9.68 -8.34 -2.42
CA VAL A 229 -10.67 -9.05 -3.24
C VAL A 229 -12.05 -8.37 -3.14
N MET A 230 -12.50 -8.00 -1.94
CA MET A 230 -13.75 -7.25 -1.79
C MET A 230 -13.74 -5.94 -2.56
N SER A 231 -12.64 -5.17 -2.47
CA SER A 231 -12.52 -3.87 -3.13
C SER A 231 -12.53 -4.00 -4.66
N ILE A 232 -11.80 -4.99 -5.19
CA ILE A 232 -11.76 -5.31 -6.63
C ILE A 232 -13.15 -5.68 -7.13
N LYS A 233 -13.85 -6.58 -6.43
CA LYS A 233 -15.21 -7.01 -6.77
C LYS A 233 -16.21 -5.86 -6.72
N HIS A 234 -16.16 -5.04 -5.66
CA HIS A 234 -17.12 -3.96 -5.48
C HIS A 234 -17.00 -2.88 -6.55
N VAL A 235 -15.77 -2.49 -6.91
CA VAL A 235 -15.54 -1.54 -8.02
C VAL A 235 -15.80 -2.20 -9.38
N GLY A 236 -15.79 -3.53 -9.43
CA GLY A 236 -15.97 -4.32 -10.64
C GLY A 236 -14.76 -4.23 -11.55
N LEU A 237 -13.56 -4.38 -10.98
CA LEU A 237 -12.29 -4.41 -11.70
C LEU A 237 -11.95 -5.86 -12.11
N LEU A 238 -11.22 -5.99 -13.22
CA LEU A 238 -10.63 -7.26 -13.62
C LEU A 238 -9.41 -7.56 -12.75
N PHE A 239 -9.26 -8.79 -12.26
CA PHE A 239 -8.14 -9.17 -11.38
C PHE A 239 -6.79 -9.15 -12.12
N GLU A 240 -6.82 -9.31 -13.44
CA GLU A 240 -5.67 -9.38 -14.34
C GLU A 240 -4.94 -8.04 -14.41
N ILE A 241 -5.67 -6.93 -14.32
CA ILE A 241 -5.13 -5.56 -14.39
C ILE A 241 -4.80 -4.98 -13.00
N VAL A 242 -4.98 -5.75 -11.93
CA VAL A 242 -4.65 -5.34 -10.55
C VAL A 242 -3.31 -5.95 -10.15
N ASN A 243 -2.42 -5.10 -9.63
CA ASN A 243 -1.08 -5.44 -9.13
C ASN A 243 -0.33 -6.33 -10.13
N PRO A 244 -0.01 -5.82 -11.34
CA PRO A 244 0.50 -6.65 -12.44
C PRO A 244 1.80 -7.37 -12.11
N ILE A 245 2.60 -6.82 -11.19
CA ILE A 245 3.88 -7.38 -10.74
C ILE A 245 3.86 -7.83 -9.28
N GLY A 246 2.67 -8.13 -8.76
CA GLY A 246 2.46 -8.57 -7.38
C GLY A 246 2.25 -7.41 -6.42
N GLY A 247 1.97 -7.73 -5.15
CA GLY A 247 1.58 -6.75 -4.15
C GLY A 247 2.13 -7.05 -2.75
N ALA A 248 1.55 -6.36 -1.77
CA ALA A 248 2.05 -6.35 -0.40
C ALA A 248 1.93 -7.70 0.33
N ILE A 249 1.14 -8.66 -0.16
CA ILE A 249 1.15 -10.04 0.33
C ILE A 249 2.51 -10.69 0.03
N ALA A 250 3.07 -10.43 -1.15
CA ALA A 250 4.30 -11.05 -1.60
C ALA A 250 5.57 -10.36 -1.10
N PHE A 251 5.68 -9.04 -1.27
CA PHE A 251 6.89 -8.28 -0.92
C PHE A 251 6.71 -7.34 0.28
N GLY A 252 5.53 -7.37 0.92
CA GLY A 252 5.34 -6.77 2.24
C GLY A 252 4.68 -5.39 2.28
N HIS A 253 4.28 -5.00 3.50
CA HIS A 253 3.57 -3.75 3.78
C HIS A 253 4.28 -2.93 4.88
N PRO A 254 5.30 -2.11 4.51
CA PRO A 254 5.94 -1.18 5.43
C PRO A 254 5.06 0.06 5.68
N LEU A 255 3.81 -0.15 6.13
CA LEU A 255 2.77 0.86 6.47
C LEU A 255 2.95 2.20 5.73
N GLY A 256 3.57 3.20 6.38
CA GLY A 256 3.72 4.55 5.84
C GLY A 256 4.51 4.64 4.54
N CYS A 257 5.44 3.73 4.28
CA CYS A 257 6.22 3.66 3.03
C CYS A 257 5.36 3.19 1.85
N THR A 258 4.31 2.40 2.09
CA THR A 258 3.60 1.68 1.02
C THR A 258 3.01 2.59 -0.03
N GLY A 259 2.44 3.75 0.35
CA GLY A 259 1.90 4.69 -0.64
C GLY A 259 2.96 5.23 -1.61
N ALA A 260 4.14 5.60 -1.11
CA ALA A 260 5.24 6.04 -1.96
C ALA A 260 5.85 4.89 -2.77
N ARG A 261 5.94 3.69 -2.17
CA ARG A 261 6.41 2.47 -2.85
C ARG A 261 5.49 2.11 -4.03
N GLN A 262 4.17 2.09 -3.83
CA GLN A 262 3.21 1.81 -4.91
C GLN A 262 3.36 2.79 -6.08
N LEU A 263 3.66 4.07 -5.82
CA LEU A 263 3.94 5.03 -6.88
C LEU A 263 5.24 4.70 -7.62
N ALA A 264 6.32 4.36 -6.91
CA ALA A 264 7.58 3.95 -7.55
C ALA A 264 7.35 2.73 -8.47
N THR A 265 6.67 1.71 -7.94
CA THR A 265 6.28 0.50 -8.68
C THR A 265 5.41 0.81 -9.90
N ALA A 266 4.38 1.64 -9.72
CA ALA A 266 3.47 2.00 -10.81
C ALA A 266 4.15 2.80 -11.91
N PHE A 267 4.98 3.80 -11.57
CA PHE A 267 5.68 4.57 -12.59
C PHE A 267 6.69 3.72 -13.36
N ALA A 268 7.43 2.85 -12.68
CA ALA A 268 8.39 1.94 -13.33
C ALA A 268 7.69 0.94 -14.27
N GLU A 269 6.55 0.38 -13.86
CA GLU A 269 5.72 -0.50 -14.70
C GLU A 269 5.09 0.27 -15.88
N ALA A 270 4.58 1.47 -15.65
CA ALA A 270 3.98 2.28 -16.69
C ALA A 270 4.98 2.66 -17.78
N GLU A 271 6.20 3.04 -17.38
CA GLU A 271 7.28 3.34 -18.32
C GLU A 271 7.68 2.08 -19.12
N ARG A 272 7.88 0.95 -18.44
CA ARG A 272 8.30 -0.33 -19.05
C ARG A 272 7.28 -0.86 -20.06
N GLU A 273 5.99 -0.79 -19.73
CA GLU A 273 4.90 -1.35 -20.54
C GLU A 273 4.22 -0.28 -21.43
N ASN A 274 4.75 0.95 -21.47
CA ASN A 274 4.18 2.08 -22.21
C ASN A 274 2.69 2.35 -21.87
N LYS A 275 2.32 2.16 -20.59
CA LYS A 275 0.99 2.45 -20.05
C LYS A 275 0.92 3.91 -19.62
N LYS A 276 -0.26 4.52 -19.68
CA LYS A 276 -0.46 5.97 -19.50
C LYS A 276 -1.28 6.33 -18.27
N VAL A 277 -2.22 5.47 -17.90
CA VAL A 277 -3.17 5.75 -16.82
C VAL A 277 -3.15 4.59 -15.84
N PHE A 278 -2.78 4.89 -14.60
CA PHE A 278 -2.86 3.94 -13.50
C PHE A 278 -3.48 4.58 -12.27
N VAL A 279 -4.04 3.76 -11.40
CA VAL A 279 -4.61 4.20 -10.13
C VAL A 279 -3.94 3.46 -8.99
N SER A 280 -3.34 4.20 -8.05
CA SER A 280 -2.89 3.64 -6.78
C SER A 280 -3.94 3.89 -5.70
N SER A 281 -4.29 2.85 -4.94
CA SER A 281 -5.26 2.93 -3.86
C SER A 281 -4.91 2.00 -2.71
N MET A 282 -5.33 2.36 -1.50
CA MET A 282 -5.10 1.56 -0.30
C MET A 282 -6.17 1.78 0.75
N CYS A 283 -6.44 0.73 1.54
CA CYS A 283 -7.25 0.87 2.74
C CYS A 283 -6.49 1.63 3.83
N ILE A 284 -7.24 2.18 4.80
CA ILE A 284 -6.69 2.94 5.91
C ILE A 284 -7.34 2.40 7.18
N GLY A 285 -6.50 2.07 8.17
CA GLY A 285 -6.99 1.73 9.51
C GLY A 285 -7.95 2.80 10.04
N THR A 286 -8.83 2.41 10.97
CA THR A 286 -9.89 3.27 11.52
C THR A 286 -10.94 3.76 10.51
N GLY A 287 -11.05 3.13 9.33
CA GLY A 287 -12.19 3.31 8.42
C GLY A 287 -12.15 4.54 7.53
N MET A 288 -11.00 5.21 7.34
CA MET A 288 -10.94 6.43 6.50
C MET A 288 -11.08 6.15 4.99
N GLY A 289 -10.94 4.90 4.54
CA GLY A 289 -11.32 4.49 3.18
C GLY A 289 -12.84 4.32 2.98
N ARG A 290 -13.61 4.44 4.08
CA ARG A 290 -15.05 4.14 4.12
C ARG A 290 -15.94 5.33 3.77
N GLU A 291 -15.41 6.55 3.58
CA GLU A 291 -16.23 7.76 3.32
C GLU A 291 -17.02 7.75 2.00
N SER A 292 -17.01 6.66 1.22
CA SER A 292 -17.88 6.45 0.05
C SER A 292 -18.90 5.31 0.20
N TRP A 293 -18.95 4.64 1.35
CA TRP A 293 -19.76 3.45 1.56
C TRP A 293 -20.91 3.78 2.51
N ASN A 294 -22.00 4.31 1.97
CA ASN A 294 -23.25 4.36 2.71
C ASN A 294 -23.67 2.92 3.04
N ARG A 295 -23.72 2.58 4.34
CA ARG A 295 -24.60 1.52 4.82
C ARG A 295 -26.02 2.00 4.52
N GLN A 296 -26.67 1.41 3.51
CA GLN A 296 -28.13 1.30 3.54
C GLN A 296 -28.51 0.27 4.60
#